data_AF-F0QUJ6-F1
#
_entry.id   AF-F0QUJ6-F1
#
_cell.length_a   1.000
_cell.length_b   1.000
_cell.length_c   1.000
_cell.angle_alpha   90.00
_cell.angle_beta   90.00
_cell.angle_gamma   90.00
#
_symmetry.space_group_name_H-M   'P 1'
#
loop_
_entity.id
_entity.type
_entity.pdbx_description
1 polymer ?
#
loop_
_entity_poly.entity_id
_entity_poly.type
_entity_poly.pdbx_seq_one_letter_code
_entity_poly.pdbx_strand_id
1 'polypeptide(L)'
;MLFSTEPKTSLEELFDREVEVERFRRGLNERLILVLGVRRVGKSSLVLSVLNSLGIDYVFIDVRKLYDNVSRKVPAERIYDELKSSLHRLSLWERVKDIVNEVDSGGGRPCSFWGGVGFLG
;
A
#
# COMPACT_ATOMS: atom_id res chain seq x y z
N MET A 1 -8.04 14.74 9.32
CA MET A 1 -8.97 14.83 10.47
C MET A 1 -8.78 13.57 11.29
N LEU A 2 -8.55 13.68 12.61
CA LEU A 2 -8.19 12.59 13.54
C LEU A 2 -9.15 11.38 13.58
N PHE A 3 -10.31 11.46 12.93
CA PHE A 3 -11.33 10.40 12.89
C PHE A 3 -11.93 10.19 11.48
N SER A 4 -11.10 10.19 10.42
CA SER A 4 -11.52 9.70 9.09
C SER A 4 -11.50 8.16 9.05
N THR A 5 -12.46 7.57 8.33
CA THR A 5 -12.58 6.12 8.08
C THR A 5 -11.62 5.59 7.01
N GLU A 6 -10.88 6.48 6.36
CA GLU A 6 -9.83 6.15 5.40
C GLU A 6 -8.52 5.85 6.14
N PRO A 7 -7.72 4.86 5.67
CA PRO A 7 -6.47 4.50 6.33
C PRO A 7 -5.54 5.72 6.37
N LYS A 8 -5.29 6.20 7.59
CA LYS A 8 -4.52 7.40 7.88
C LYS A 8 -3.13 7.30 7.24
N THR A 9 -2.92 8.14 6.23
CA THR A 9 -1.84 8.11 5.24
C THR A 9 -0.56 8.80 5.69
N SER A 10 -0.51 9.42 6.88
CA SER A 10 0.70 10.08 7.38
C SER A 10 1.15 9.58 8.75
N LEU A 11 2.47 9.39 8.88
CA LEU A 11 3.14 9.00 10.12
C LEU A 11 2.92 10.01 11.25
N GLU A 12 2.61 11.27 10.91
CA GLU A 12 2.35 12.35 11.86
C GLU A 12 1.10 12.12 12.73
N GLU A 13 0.19 11.21 12.34
CA GLU A 13 -0.99 10.87 13.16
C GLU A 13 -0.71 9.77 14.22
N LEU A 14 0.48 9.16 14.22
CA LEU A 14 0.92 8.23 15.26
C LEU A 14 1.62 8.99 16.41
N PHE A 15 0.87 9.35 17.45
CA PHE A 15 1.45 9.93 18.66
C PHE A 15 2.46 8.98 19.34
N ASP A 16 3.69 9.49 19.57
CA ASP A 16 4.75 8.91 20.41
C ASP A 16 5.14 7.46 20.07
N ARG A 17 5.27 7.14 18.77
CA ARG A 17 5.56 5.78 18.26
C ARG A 17 6.77 5.71 17.36
N GLU A 18 7.62 6.72 17.41
CA GLU A 18 8.78 6.90 16.53
C GLU A 18 9.76 5.72 16.64
N VAL A 19 9.96 5.22 17.87
CA VAL A 19 10.86 4.09 18.14
C VAL A 19 10.32 2.80 17.51
N GLU A 20 9.02 2.52 17.64
CA GLU A 20 8.40 1.34 17.02
C GLU A 20 8.38 1.43 15.50
N VAL A 21 8.14 2.62 14.94
CA VAL A 21 8.22 2.86 13.49
C VAL A 21 9.61 2.55 12.97
N GLU A 22 10.66 3.07 13.61
CA GLU A 22 12.04 2.84 13.19
C GLU A 22 12.45 1.37 13.36
N ARG A 23 12.02 0.70 14.42
CA ARG A 23 12.24 -0.75 14.59
C ARG A 23 11.53 -1.55 13.50
N PHE A 24 10.30 -1.20 13.16
CA PHE A 24 9.55 -1.86 12.09
C PHE A 24 10.24 -1.66 10.74
N ARG A 25 10.67 -0.42 10.42
CA ARG A 25 11.41 -0.10 9.19
C ARG A 25 12.69 -0.91 9.04
N ARG A 26 13.50 -1.00 10.09
CA ARG A 26 14.73 -1.83 10.07
C ARG A 26 14.42 -3.31 9.89
N GLY A 27 13.30 -3.77 10.45
CA GLY A 27 12.84 -5.14 10.34
C GLY A 27 12.27 -5.51 8.96
N LEU A 28 11.96 -4.56 8.07
CA LEU A 28 11.37 -4.85 6.75
C LEU A 28 12.26 -5.74 5.85
N ASN A 29 13.55 -5.83 6.14
CA ASN A 29 14.49 -6.74 5.46
C ASN A 29 14.41 -8.19 5.97
N GLU A 30 13.72 -8.43 7.08
CA GLU A 30 13.57 -9.76 7.68
C GLU A 30 12.41 -10.53 7.05
N ARG A 31 12.52 -11.87 7.03
CA ARG A 31 11.47 -12.75 6.46
C ARG A 31 10.18 -12.79 7.29
N LEU A 32 10.28 -12.47 8.57
CA LEU A 32 9.14 -12.50 9.49
C LEU A 32 9.31 -11.41 10.55
N ILE A 33 8.30 -10.57 10.67
CA ILE A 33 8.23 -9.50 11.67
C ILE A 33 7.00 -9.76 12.53
N LEU A 34 7.19 -9.82 13.85
CA LEU A 34 6.10 -9.98 14.81
C LEU A 34 5.82 -8.66 15.52
N VAL A 35 4.62 -8.12 15.32
CA VAL A 35 4.15 -6.92 16.02
C VAL A 35 3.26 -7.35 17.19
N LEU A 36 3.83 -7.34 18.39
CA LEU A 36 3.17 -7.81 19.61
C LEU A 36 2.59 -6.65 20.44
N GLY A 37 1.67 -6.96 21.36
CA GLY A 37 1.09 -6.00 22.30
C GLY A 37 -0.38 -6.24 22.60
N VAL A 38 -0.93 -5.47 23.55
CA VAL A 38 -2.31 -5.63 24.04
C VAL A 38 -3.36 -5.29 22.96
N ARG A 39 -4.58 -5.83 23.06
CA ARG A 39 -5.69 -5.45 22.15
C ARG A 39 -5.93 -3.94 22.24
N ARG A 40 -6.21 -3.29 21.11
CA ARG A 40 -6.45 -1.84 20.98
C ARG A 40 -5.25 -0.90 21.14
N VAL A 41 -4.02 -1.42 21.23
CA VAL A 41 -2.82 -0.57 21.14
C VAL A 41 -2.51 -0.07 19.73
N GLY A 42 -3.40 -0.16 18.74
CA GLY A 42 -3.13 0.40 17.40
C GLY A 42 -2.06 -0.29 16.56
N LYS A 43 -1.75 -1.58 16.79
CA LYS A 43 -0.74 -2.34 16.01
C LYS A 43 -1.01 -2.33 14.50
N SER A 44 -2.27 -2.58 14.11
CA SER A 44 -2.68 -2.56 12.70
C SER A 44 -2.50 -1.18 12.08
N SER A 45 -2.80 -0.11 12.84
CA SER A 45 -2.59 1.27 12.39
C SER A 45 -1.10 1.54 12.16
N LEU A 46 -0.22 1.11 13.07
CA LEU A 46 1.23 1.26 12.90
C LEU A 46 1.73 0.57 11.61
N VAL A 47 1.38 -0.70 11.42
CA VAL A 47 1.81 -1.46 10.23
C VAL A 47 1.33 -0.80 8.95
N LEU A 48 0.04 -0.47 8.87
CA LEU A 48 -0.55 0.12 7.67
C LEU A 48 0.02 1.52 7.38
N SER A 49 0.16 2.37 8.38
CA SER A 49 0.71 3.72 8.18
C SER A 49 2.18 3.70 7.75
N VAL A 50 3.00 2.78 8.28
CA VAL A 50 4.40 2.66 7.84
C VAL A 50 4.50 2.12 6.42
N LEU A 51 3.77 1.06 6.08
CA LEU A 51 3.80 0.49 4.72
C LEU A 51 3.31 1.49 3.67
N ASN A 52 2.23 2.21 3.96
CA ASN A 52 1.71 3.28 3.09
C ASN A 52 2.72 4.43 2.93
N SER A 53 3.35 4.88 4.02
CA SER A 53 4.35 5.95 3.98
C SER A 53 5.58 5.58 3.14
N LEU A 54 5.94 4.29 3.09
CA LEU A 54 7.06 3.81 2.29
C LEU A 54 6.67 3.50 0.84
N GLY A 55 5.38 3.58 0.49
CA GLY A 55 4.88 3.23 -0.84
C GLY A 55 5.10 1.77 -1.21
N ILE A 56 5.23 0.88 -0.22
CA ILE A 56 5.45 -0.56 -0.45
C ILE A 56 4.10 -1.19 -0.80
N ASP A 57 4.03 -1.91 -1.91
CA ASP A 57 2.84 -2.69 -2.23
C ASP A 57 2.73 -3.89 -1.27
N TYR A 58 1.57 -4.07 -0.65
CA TYR A 58 1.33 -5.12 0.33
C TYR A 58 -0.06 -5.74 0.20
N VAL A 59 -0.17 -6.99 0.63
CA VAL A 59 -1.46 -7.66 0.84
C VAL A 59 -1.79 -7.66 2.32
N PHE A 60 -2.91 -7.06 2.70
CA PHE A 60 -3.38 -7.03 4.09
C PHE A 60 -4.54 -7.99 4.29
N ILE A 61 -4.32 -9.04 5.10
CA ILE A 61 -5.33 -10.05 5.39
C ILE A 61 -5.84 -9.85 6.83
N ASP A 62 -7.06 -9.35 6.99
CA ASP A 62 -7.68 -9.22 8.32
C ASP A 62 -8.35 -10.53 8.74
N VAL A 63 -7.56 -11.39 9.37
CA VAL A 63 -8.00 -12.70 9.88
C VAL A 63 -9.16 -12.57 10.88
N ARG A 64 -9.34 -11.43 11.54
CA ARG A 64 -10.47 -11.20 12.47
C ARG A 64 -11.82 -11.19 11.75
N LYS A 65 -11.84 -10.80 10.48
CA LYS A 65 -13.04 -10.82 9.63
C LYS A 65 -13.30 -12.20 9.04
N LEU A 66 -12.23 -12.95 8.78
CA LEU A 66 -12.30 -14.28 8.20
C LEU A 66 -12.61 -15.37 9.24
N TYR A 67 -12.41 -15.06 10.51
CA TYR A 67 -12.69 -15.96 11.63
C TYR A 67 -14.17 -16.36 11.66
N ASP A 68 -14.43 -17.65 11.55
CA ASP A 68 -15.77 -18.20 11.72
C ASP A 68 -16.01 -18.52 13.20
N ASN A 69 -17.00 -17.84 13.78
CA ASN A 69 -17.39 -17.99 15.17
C ASN A 69 -17.99 -19.39 15.46
N VAL A 70 -18.54 -20.06 14.45
CA VAL A 70 -19.16 -21.38 14.59
C VAL A 70 -18.10 -22.47 14.62
N SER A 71 -17.24 -22.54 13.59
CA SER A 71 -16.16 -23.54 13.52
C SER A 71 -14.93 -23.20 14.38
N ARG A 72 -14.88 -22.00 14.98
CA ARG A 72 -13.74 -21.45 15.74
C ARG A 72 -12.42 -21.51 14.98
N LYS A 73 -12.50 -21.42 13.66
CA LYS A 73 -11.37 -21.55 12.75
C LYS A 73 -11.50 -20.51 11.65
N VAL A 74 -10.41 -20.33 10.93
CA VAL A 74 -10.38 -19.56 9.70
C VAL A 74 -10.35 -20.58 8.56
N PRO A 75 -11.45 -20.76 7.81
CA PRO A 75 -11.49 -21.68 6.68
C PRO A 75 -10.45 -21.26 5.63
N ALA A 76 -9.70 -22.22 5.10
CA ALA A 76 -8.67 -21.96 4.09
C ALA A 76 -9.24 -21.29 2.84
N GLU A 77 -10.47 -21.66 2.45
CA GLU A 77 -11.22 -21.08 1.34
C GLU A 77 -11.38 -19.56 1.47
N ARG A 78 -11.72 -19.08 2.68
CA ARG A 78 -11.88 -17.64 2.93
C ARG A 78 -10.56 -16.88 2.83
N ILE A 79 -9.46 -17.50 3.25
CA ILE A 79 -8.12 -16.90 3.09
C ILE A 79 -7.77 -16.82 1.61
N TYR A 80 -8.04 -17.89 0.85
CA TYR A 80 -7.80 -17.92 -0.59
C TYR A 80 -8.59 -16.84 -1.34
N ASP A 81 -9.87 -16.69 -1.03
CA ASP A 81 -10.72 -15.67 -1.67
C ASP A 81 -10.28 -14.24 -1.33
N GLU A 82 -9.90 -13.97 -0.08
CA GLU A 82 -9.38 -12.66 0.32
C GLU A 82 -8.01 -12.36 -0.32
N LEU A 83 -7.15 -13.37 -0.41
CA LEU A 83 -5.85 -13.24 -1.07
C LEU A 83 -6.04 -12.98 -2.57
N LYS A 84 -6.89 -13.76 -3.24
CA LYS A 84 -7.19 -13.61 -4.67
C LYS A 84 -7.75 -12.23 -4.99
N SER A 85 -8.73 -11.77 -4.22
CA SER A 85 -9.33 -10.43 -4.41
C SER A 85 -8.33 -9.31 -4.13
N SER A 86 -7.47 -9.46 -3.13
CA SER A 86 -6.43 -8.47 -2.81
C SER A 86 -5.35 -8.39 -3.90
N LEU A 87 -4.87 -9.52 -4.42
CA LEU A 87 -3.91 -9.54 -5.53
C LEU A 87 -4.52 -8.99 -6.82
N HIS A 88 -5.79 -9.31 -7.10
CA HIS A 88 -6.47 -8.75 -8.26
C HIS A 88 -6.60 -7.23 -8.17
N ARG A 89 -6.83 -6.67 -6.97
CA ARG A 89 -6.84 -5.21 -6.75
C ARG A 89 -5.46 -4.58 -6.99
N LEU A 90 -4.39 -5.23 -6.53
CA LEU A 90 -3.02 -4.73 -6.74
C LEU A 90 -2.61 -4.75 -8.21
N SER A 91 -2.85 -5.86 -8.92
CA SER A 91 -2.54 -5.96 -10.36
C SER A 91 -3.33 -4.97 -11.22
N LEU A 92 -4.56 -4.63 -10.82
CA LEU A 92 -5.30 -3.53 -11.44
C LEU A 92 -4.66 -2.18 -11.14
N TRP A 93 -4.23 -1.95 -9.89
CA TRP A 93 -3.56 -0.71 -9.53
C TRP A 93 -2.20 -0.55 -10.23
N GLU A 94 -1.42 -1.60 -10.42
CA GLU A 94 -0.19 -1.53 -11.22
C GLU A 94 -0.48 -1.05 -12.64
N ARG A 95 -1.49 -1.64 -13.29
CA ARG A 95 -1.92 -1.23 -14.63
C ARG A 95 -2.44 0.21 -14.69
N VAL A 96 -3.17 0.64 -13.65
CA VAL A 96 -3.67 2.02 -13.56
C VAL A 96 -2.52 2.99 -13.29
N LYS A 97 -1.54 2.63 -12.46
CA LYS A 97 -0.32 3.43 -12.23
C LYS A 97 0.40 3.67 -13.55
N ASP A 98 0.56 2.66 -14.40
CA ASP A 98 1.21 2.81 -15.70
C ASP A 98 0.49 3.84 -16.59
N ILE A 99 -0.83 3.78 -16.66
CA ILE A 99 -1.64 4.74 -17.44
C ILE A 99 -1.58 6.15 -16.85
N VAL A 100 -1.67 6.28 -15.53
CA VAL A 100 -1.58 7.59 -14.86
C VAL A 100 -0.19 8.20 -15.04
N ASN A 101 0.87 7.39 -14.97
CA ASN A 101 2.23 7.82 -15.25
C ASN A 101 2.40 8.27 -16.71
N GLU A 102 1.72 7.63 -17.66
CA GLU A 102 1.69 8.05 -19.07
C GLU A 102 0.99 9.40 -19.25
N VAL A 103 -0.08 9.67 -18.50
CA VAL A 103 -0.81 10.94 -18.51
C VAL A 103 0.00 12.07 -17.84
N ASP A 104 0.66 11.80 -16.71
CA ASP A 104 1.52 12.79 -16.02
C ASP A 104 2.81 13.08 -16.79
N SER A 105 3.33 12.11 -17.55
CA SER A 105 4.45 12.31 -18.49
C SER A 105 4.06 13.13 -19.72
N GLY A 106 2.75 13.38 -19.93
CA GLY A 106 2.22 14.28 -20.97
C GLY A 106 2.31 15.77 -20.63
N GLY A 107 2.78 16.13 -19.43
CA GLY A 107 3.01 17.52 -19.01
C GLY A 107 4.33 18.10 -19.55
N GLY A 108 4.42 18.36 -20.86
CA GLY A 108 5.69 18.76 -21.47
C GLY A 108 5.67 19.53 -22.80
N ARG A 109 5.10 20.75 -22.79
CA ARG A 109 5.52 21.93 -23.60
C ARG A 109 5.16 22.02 -25.10
N PRO A 110 5.14 23.27 -25.64
CA PRO A 110 4.32 23.64 -26.78
C PRO A 110 4.91 23.20 -28.12
N CYS A 111 4.01 23.12 -29.11
CA CYS A 111 4.29 23.02 -30.53
C CYS A 111 5.56 23.80 -30.91
N SER A 112 6.68 23.10 -31.11
CA SER A 112 7.80 23.61 -31.88
C SER A 112 7.72 22.99 -33.27
N PHE A 113 7.02 23.72 -34.10
CA PHE A 113 7.17 23.78 -35.54
C PHE A 113 8.66 23.72 -35.91
N TRP A 114 9.10 22.60 -36.48
CA TRP A 114 10.33 22.56 -37.28
C TRP A 114 9.91 22.35 -38.73
N GLY A 115 9.83 23.48 -39.44
CA GLY A 115 9.93 23.52 -40.89
C GLY A 115 11.30 22.97 -41.30
N GLY A 116 11.31 22.25 -42.42
CA GLY A 116 12.48 21.54 -42.90
C GLY A 116 13.57 22.45 -43.46
N VAL A 117 14.78 21.88 -43.59
CA VAL A 117 15.75 22.12 -44.68
C VAL A 117 16.65 20.88 -44.80
N GLY A 118 16.96 20.47 -46.04
CA GLY A 118 18.04 19.53 -46.39
C GLY A 118 17.65 18.67 -47.58
N PHE A 119 17.46 19.20 -48.79
CA PHE A 119 18.47 19.53 -49.81
C PHE A 119 19.65 18.54 -49.94
N LEU A 120 19.85 18.15 -51.20
CA LEU A 120 20.81 17.24 -51.81
C LEU A 120 22.20 17.11 -51.16
N GLY A 121 22.72 15.89 -51.25
CA GLY A 121 24.14 15.52 -51.20
C GLY A 121 24.30 14.04 -51.54
#